data_AF-M3C7M1-F1
#
_entry.id   AF-M3C7M1-F1
#
_cell.length_a   1.000
_cell.length_b   1.000
_cell.length_c   1.000
_cell.angle_alpha   90.00
_cell.angle_beta   90.00
_cell.angle_gamma   90.00
#
_symmetry.space_group_name_H-M   'P 1'
#
loop_
_entity.id
_entity.type
_entity.pdbx_description
1 polymer ?
#
loop_
_entity_poly.entity_id
_entity_poly.type
_entity_poly.pdbx_seq_one_letter_code
_entity_poly.pdbx_strand_id
1 'polypeptide(L)'
;YWIDDHWVWHEGMLGFPHITGRHTGDHLAEILFEILQEFEIECRLTAITCDNASNNKTLHNAIPDSEIGEDEEEAIAEHDRASRPERFPCFAHTAQLPLKAFFDRLGLCPTNDLSEYWDHEKDRQILQRRRKQSKQISRPQADSMPYLLLKIRKLCVFINSSSQRFEQFIHLQKEMLQKKEPFAKHRRWNGVQDRILRVVQDVKTRWSSTTLMLDRFSRLQRVIESY
;
A
#
# COMPACT_ATOMS: atom_id res chain seq x y z
N TYR A 1 4.87 -11.16 -17.83
CA TYR A 1 5.34 -12.49 -17.39
C TYR A 1 4.95 -13.48 -18.45
N TRP A 2 5.71 -14.57 -18.61
CA TRP A 2 5.38 -15.64 -19.55
C TRP A 2 5.98 -16.96 -19.05
N ILE A 3 5.56 -18.07 -19.66
CA ILE A 3 6.13 -19.40 -19.43
C ILE A 3 6.79 -19.83 -20.73
N ASP A 4 8.01 -20.37 -20.66
CA ASP A 4 8.70 -20.90 -21.84
C ASP A 4 8.40 -22.39 -22.09
N ASP A 5 8.94 -22.93 -23.18
CA ASP A 5 8.77 -24.34 -23.57
C ASP A 5 9.35 -25.33 -22.56
N HIS A 6 10.17 -24.85 -21.62
CA HIS A 6 10.74 -25.62 -20.52
C HIS A 6 9.92 -25.51 -19.23
N TRP A 7 8.72 -24.91 -19.30
CA TRP A 7 7.84 -24.64 -18.15
C TRP A 7 8.47 -23.73 -17.09
N VAL A 8 9.44 -22.91 -17.50
CA VAL A 8 10.09 -21.94 -16.62
C VAL A 8 9.30 -20.65 -16.65
N TRP A 9 8.97 -20.15 -15.47
CA TRP A 9 8.34 -18.85 -15.29
C TRP A 9 9.36 -17.72 -15.48
N HIS A 10 9.01 -16.76 -16.34
CA HIS A 10 9.82 -15.58 -16.61
C HIS A 10 9.08 -14.29 -16.24
N GLU A 11 9.84 -13.36 -15.67
CA GLU A 11 9.39 -12.00 -15.35
C GLU A 11 10.35 -10.99 -15.96
N GLY A 12 9.79 -10.02 -16.70
CA GLY A 12 10.55 -8.94 -17.33
C GLY A 12 9.73 -7.66 -17.33
N MET A 13 10.41 -6.53 -17.12
CA MET A 13 9.81 -5.19 -17.18
C MET A 13 9.94 -4.66 -18.60
N LEU A 14 8.82 -4.49 -19.29
CA LEU A 14 8.77 -3.99 -20.67
C LEU A 14 8.84 -2.46 -20.75
N GLY A 15 8.26 -1.76 -19.77
CA GLY A 15 8.25 -0.31 -19.76
C GLY A 15 7.95 0.30 -18.39
N PHE A 16 8.45 1.51 -18.19
CA PHE A 16 8.11 2.37 -17.05
C PHE A 16 7.89 3.81 -17.54
N PRO A 17 6.88 4.03 -18.40
CA PRO A 17 6.68 5.32 -19.05
C PRO A 17 6.26 6.39 -18.03
N HIS A 18 6.77 7.60 -18.22
CA HIS A 18 6.26 8.76 -17.50
C HIS A 18 4.96 9.23 -18.16
N ILE A 19 3.82 8.97 -17.51
CA ILE A 19 2.49 9.37 -18.01
C ILE A 19 2.26 10.84 -17.68
N THR A 20 1.94 11.63 -18.70
CA THR A 20 1.58 13.05 -18.56
C THR A 20 0.11 13.27 -18.89
N GLY A 21 -0.50 14.35 -18.39
CA GLY A 21 -1.91 14.64 -18.66
C GLY A 21 -2.89 13.80 -17.85
N ARG A 22 -4.03 13.41 -18.45
CA ARG A 22 -5.11 12.68 -17.75
C ARG A 22 -4.90 11.18 -17.84
N HIS A 23 -5.01 10.48 -16.71
CA HIS A 23 -4.86 9.03 -16.60
C HIS A 23 -6.19 8.31 -16.92
N THR A 24 -6.80 8.63 -18.07
CA THR A 24 -8.02 7.96 -18.56
C THR A 24 -7.70 6.54 -19.04
N GLY A 25 -8.71 5.68 -19.14
CA GLY A 25 -8.51 4.32 -19.65
C GLY A 25 -7.91 4.30 -21.06
N ASP A 26 -8.48 5.08 -21.96
CA ASP A 26 -8.07 5.12 -23.38
C ASP A 26 -6.61 5.53 -23.52
N HIS A 27 -6.19 6.59 -22.82
CA HIS A 27 -4.80 7.04 -22.86
C HIS A 27 -3.82 6.01 -22.27
N LEU A 28 -4.22 5.31 -21.22
CA LEU A 28 -3.39 4.23 -20.67
C LEU A 28 -3.35 3.00 -21.60
N ALA A 29 -4.42 2.75 -22.37
CA ALA A 29 -4.45 1.69 -23.36
C ALA A 29 -3.54 2.00 -24.55
N GLU A 30 -3.55 3.24 -25.05
CA GLU A 30 -2.62 3.73 -26.07
C GLU A 30 -1.16 3.48 -25.65
N ILE A 31 -0.77 3.94 -24.47
CA ILE A 31 0.60 3.76 -23.96
C ILE A 31 0.96 2.27 -23.79
N LEU A 32 0.03 1.46 -23.28
CA LEU A 32 0.26 0.01 -23.14
C LEU A 32 0.46 -0.64 -24.52
N PHE A 33 -0.35 -0.26 -25.50
CA PHE A 33 -0.30 -0.81 -26.84
C PHE A 33 1.00 -0.41 -27.56
N GLU A 34 1.43 0.85 -27.45
CA GLU A 34 2.73 1.31 -27.96
C GLU A 34 3.90 0.47 -27.42
N ILE A 35 3.89 0.18 -26.11
CA ILE A 35 4.91 -0.69 -25.49
C ILE A 35 4.83 -2.11 -26.04
N LEU A 36 3.63 -2.65 -26.26
CA LEU A 36 3.50 -4.01 -26.80
C LEU A 36 3.99 -4.09 -28.25
N GLN A 37 3.70 -3.07 -29.06
CA GLN A 37 4.16 -2.96 -30.45
C GLN A 37 5.68 -2.78 -30.54
N GLU A 38 6.29 -2.01 -29.64
CA GLU A 38 7.76 -1.86 -29.58
C GLU A 38 8.48 -3.21 -29.43
N PHE A 39 7.84 -4.16 -28.75
CA PHE A 39 8.37 -5.50 -28.53
C PHE A 39 7.78 -6.57 -29.46
N GLU A 40 6.90 -6.20 -30.40
CA GLU A 40 6.24 -7.11 -31.36
C GLU A 40 5.46 -8.26 -30.65
N ILE A 41 4.77 -7.94 -29.56
CA ILE A 41 4.03 -8.90 -28.72
C ILE A 41 2.58 -8.49 -28.48
N GLU A 42 2.06 -7.51 -29.20
CA GLU A 42 0.67 -7.06 -29.12
C GLU A 42 -0.33 -8.20 -29.35
N CYS A 43 -0.04 -9.09 -30.30
CA CYS A 43 -0.86 -10.29 -30.58
C CYS A 43 -0.60 -11.46 -29.60
N ARG A 44 0.21 -11.25 -28.56
CA ARG A 44 0.55 -12.27 -27.54
C ARG A 44 0.07 -11.91 -26.14
N LEU A 45 -0.68 -10.81 -26.01
CA LEU A 45 -1.24 -10.38 -24.72
C LEU A 45 -2.46 -11.24 -24.35
N THR A 46 -2.28 -12.17 -23.42
CA THR A 46 -3.35 -13.10 -23.00
C THR A 46 -4.15 -12.60 -21.79
N ALA A 47 -3.50 -11.88 -20.87
CA ALA A 47 -4.12 -11.43 -19.64
C ALA A 47 -3.50 -10.15 -19.08
N ILE A 48 -4.33 -9.35 -18.40
CA ILE A 48 -3.93 -8.14 -17.69
C ILE A 48 -4.29 -8.29 -16.23
N THR A 49 -3.30 -8.14 -15.35
CA THR A 49 -3.54 -8.04 -13.92
C THR A 49 -3.34 -6.59 -13.46
N CYS A 50 -4.40 -5.97 -12.95
CA CYS A 50 -4.37 -4.58 -12.50
C CYS A 50 -5.22 -4.40 -11.24
N ASP A 51 -5.01 -3.32 -10.48
CA ASP A 51 -5.86 -3.04 -9.33
C ASP A 51 -7.30 -2.68 -9.76
N ASN A 52 -8.19 -2.48 -8.79
CA ASN A 52 -9.60 -2.21 -9.08
C ASN A 52 -9.91 -0.73 -9.32
N ALA A 53 -8.92 0.08 -9.74
CA ALA A 53 -9.17 1.45 -10.17
C ALA A 53 -10.10 1.48 -11.39
N SER A 54 -10.99 2.48 -11.45
CA SER A 54 -11.98 2.58 -12.52
C SER A 54 -11.37 2.76 -13.90
N ASN A 55 -10.25 3.49 -13.99
CA ASN A 55 -9.54 3.72 -15.25
C ASN A 55 -8.93 2.43 -15.83
N ASN A 56 -8.53 1.47 -14.99
CA ASN A 56 -8.05 0.15 -15.43
C ASN A 56 -9.15 -0.70 -16.08
N LYS A 57 -10.41 -0.51 -15.67
CA LYS A 57 -11.55 -1.15 -16.34
C LYS A 57 -11.79 -0.54 -17.72
N THR A 58 -11.71 0.78 -17.84
CA THR A 58 -11.84 1.46 -19.13
C THR A 58 -10.65 1.19 -20.06
N LEU A 59 -9.43 1.07 -19.52
CA LEU A 59 -8.23 0.66 -20.27
C LEU A 59 -8.46 -0.69 -20.93
N HIS A 60 -8.88 -1.69 -20.16
CA HIS A 60 -9.18 -3.02 -20.70
C HIS A 60 -10.25 -3.00 -21.79
N ASN A 61 -11.21 -2.07 -21.71
CA ASN A 61 -12.24 -1.86 -22.74
C ASN A 61 -11.74 -1.16 -24.00
N ALA A 62 -10.63 -0.42 -23.91
CA ALA A 62 -10.06 0.32 -25.01
C ALA A 62 -8.97 -0.46 -25.77
N ILE A 63 -8.53 -1.60 -25.24
CA ILE A 63 -7.61 -2.49 -25.95
C ILE A 63 -8.36 -3.11 -27.13
N PRO A 64 -7.85 -2.98 -28.37
CA PRO A 64 -8.47 -3.59 -29.53
C PRO A 64 -8.47 -5.11 -29.40
N ASP A 65 -9.52 -5.75 -29.92
CA ASP A 65 -9.51 -7.20 -30.12
C ASP A 65 -8.42 -7.52 -31.16
N SER A 66 -7.66 -8.59 -30.96
CA SER A 66 -6.75 -9.08 -31.99
C SER A 66 -7.59 -9.56 -33.19
N GLU A 67 -7.45 -8.89 -34.33
CA GLU A 67 -8.09 -9.32 -35.57
C GLU A 67 -7.49 -10.67 -36.00
N ILE A 68 -8.35 -11.64 -36.31
CA ILE A 68 -7.96 -12.95 -36.84
C ILE A 68 -7.47 -12.73 -38.27
N GLY A 69 -6.28 -13.20 -38.62
CA GLY A 69 -5.82 -13.22 -40.02
C GLY A 69 -6.75 -14.09 -40.87
N GLU A 70 -7.03 -13.69 -42.10
CA GLU A 70 -8.01 -14.38 -42.97
C GLU A 70 -7.60 -15.82 -43.40
N ASP A 71 -6.43 -16.32 -42.98
CA ASP A 71 -5.86 -17.60 -43.41
C ASP A 71 -6.15 -18.78 -42.44
N GLU A 72 -6.81 -19.83 -42.96
CA GLU A 72 -7.36 -20.97 -42.19
C GLU A 72 -6.31 -21.87 -41.47
N GLU A 73 -5.06 -21.90 -41.94
CA GLU A 73 -3.96 -22.67 -41.29
C GLU A 73 -3.35 -21.91 -40.09
N GLU A 74 -3.42 -20.59 -40.09
CA GLU A 74 -2.96 -19.72 -38.99
C GLU A 74 -4.02 -19.65 -37.87
N ALA A 75 -5.30 -19.74 -38.24
CA ALA A 75 -6.47 -19.70 -37.35
C ALA A 75 -6.47 -20.73 -36.19
N ILE A 76 -5.84 -21.91 -36.35
CA ILE A 76 -5.81 -22.95 -35.29
C ILE A 76 -4.71 -22.67 -34.26
N ALA A 77 -3.59 -22.06 -34.65
CA ALA A 77 -2.57 -21.56 -33.73
C ALA A 77 -2.95 -20.19 -33.13
N GLU A 78 -3.80 -19.44 -33.84
CA GLU A 78 -4.31 -18.12 -33.44
C GLU A 78 -5.54 -18.17 -32.54
N HIS A 79 -6.26 -19.29 -32.42
CA HIS A 79 -7.44 -19.35 -31.54
C HIS A 79 -7.11 -19.03 -30.06
N ASP A 80 -5.87 -19.32 -29.63
CA ASP A 80 -5.34 -18.95 -28.31
C ASP A 80 -4.82 -17.50 -28.24
N ARG A 81 -4.64 -16.83 -29.39
CA ARG A 81 -4.14 -15.43 -29.54
C ARG A 81 -5.24 -14.41 -29.91
N ALA A 82 -6.39 -14.87 -30.41
CA ALA A 82 -7.46 -14.05 -30.99
C ALA A 82 -8.51 -13.56 -29.98
N SER A 83 -8.30 -13.81 -28.69
CA SER A 83 -9.25 -13.41 -27.66
C SER A 83 -8.74 -12.17 -26.93
N ARG A 84 -9.64 -11.20 -26.77
CA ARG A 84 -9.41 -10.04 -25.91
C ARG A 84 -8.79 -10.48 -24.58
N PRO A 85 -7.70 -9.82 -24.12
CA PRO A 85 -6.98 -10.28 -22.95
C PRO A 85 -7.89 -10.36 -21.73
N GLU A 86 -7.80 -11.44 -20.96
CA GLU A 86 -8.61 -11.59 -19.75
C GLU A 86 -8.13 -10.60 -18.68
N ARG A 87 -9.06 -9.96 -17.96
CA ARG A 87 -8.69 -9.00 -16.90
C ARG A 87 -8.85 -9.62 -15.53
N PHE A 88 -7.73 -9.83 -14.86
CA PHE A 88 -7.71 -10.26 -13.46
C PHE A 88 -7.55 -9.07 -12.51
N PRO A 89 -8.40 -8.90 -11.50
CA PRO A 89 -8.16 -7.94 -10.45
C PRO A 89 -6.96 -8.38 -9.60
N CYS A 90 -6.12 -7.42 -9.21
CA CYS A 90 -4.97 -7.67 -8.34
C CYS A 90 -5.44 -8.31 -7.02
N PHE A 91 -5.01 -9.54 -6.77
CA PHE A 91 -5.38 -10.30 -5.57
C PHE A 91 -5.11 -9.50 -4.28
N ALA A 92 -3.94 -8.87 -4.18
CA ALA A 92 -3.57 -8.08 -3.01
C ALA A 92 -4.55 -6.90 -2.78
N HIS A 93 -4.98 -6.23 -3.86
CA HIS A 93 -5.97 -5.16 -3.76
C HIS A 93 -7.35 -5.72 -3.34
N THR A 94 -7.80 -6.81 -3.97
CA THR A 94 -9.09 -7.45 -3.67
C THR A 94 -9.16 -7.94 -2.23
N ALA A 95 -8.12 -8.60 -1.73
CA ALA A 95 -8.01 -9.03 -0.34
C ALA A 95 -7.95 -7.84 0.64
N GLN A 96 -7.42 -6.70 0.20
CA GLN A 96 -7.35 -5.49 1.02
C GLN A 96 -8.70 -4.78 1.19
N LEU A 97 -9.62 -4.87 0.22
CA LEU A 97 -10.93 -4.22 0.32
C LEU A 97 -11.72 -4.60 1.59
N PRO A 98 -11.92 -5.90 1.92
CA PRO A 98 -12.62 -6.28 3.14
C PRO A 98 -11.84 -5.89 4.40
N LEU A 99 -10.50 -5.97 4.38
CA LEU A 99 -9.67 -5.55 5.52
C LEU A 99 -9.83 -4.06 5.80
N LYS A 100 -9.78 -3.22 4.76
CA LYS A 100 -9.98 -1.78 4.87
C LYS A 100 -11.37 -1.47 5.40
N ALA A 101 -12.42 -2.12 4.88
CA ALA A 101 -13.79 -1.95 5.37
C ALA A 101 -13.93 -2.35 6.85
N PHE A 102 -13.24 -3.42 7.27
CA PHE A 102 -13.19 -3.84 8.67
C PHE A 102 -12.48 -2.80 9.56
N PHE A 103 -11.30 -2.32 9.15
CA PHE A 103 -10.56 -1.29 9.88
C PHE A 103 -11.32 0.03 9.95
N ASP A 104 -12.01 0.42 8.88
CA ASP A 104 -12.87 1.60 8.84
C ASP A 104 -14.01 1.48 9.87
N ARG A 105 -14.66 0.31 9.95
CA ARG A 105 -15.69 0.04 10.97
C ARG A 105 -15.16 0.12 12.39
N LEU A 106 -13.93 -0.36 12.62
CA LEU A 106 -13.27 -0.26 13.92
C LEU A 106 -12.73 1.15 14.21
N GLY A 107 -12.80 2.09 13.26
CA GLY A 107 -12.23 3.44 13.41
C GLY A 107 -10.70 3.45 13.42
N LEU A 108 -10.06 2.43 12.86
CA LEU A 108 -8.60 2.23 12.89
C LEU A 108 -7.90 2.78 11.65
N CYS A 109 -8.62 3.21 10.62
CA CYS A 109 -7.98 3.67 9.39
C CYS A 109 -7.12 4.94 9.56
N PRO A 110 -6.01 5.06 8.81
CA PRO A 110 -5.11 6.21 8.87
C PRO A 110 -5.87 7.53 8.72
N THR A 111 -5.64 8.44 9.66
CA THR A 111 -6.19 9.80 9.58
C THR A 111 -5.37 10.64 8.59
N ASN A 112 -4.06 10.37 8.52
CA ASN A 112 -3.03 11.22 7.93
C ASN A 112 -3.16 12.68 8.43
N ASP A 113 -3.62 12.86 9.68
CA ASP A 113 -3.62 14.16 10.32
C ASP A 113 -2.16 14.57 10.56
N LEU A 114 -1.82 15.78 10.15
CA LEU A 114 -0.49 16.37 10.29
C LEU A 114 -0.37 17.20 11.58
N SER A 115 -1.44 17.27 12.38
CA SER A 115 -1.41 17.95 13.66
C SER A 115 -0.54 17.22 14.68
N GLU A 116 0.52 17.88 15.13
CA GLU A 116 1.36 17.45 16.25
C GLU A 116 0.79 17.85 17.62
N TYR A 117 -0.29 18.64 17.68
CA TYR A 117 -0.84 19.15 18.95
C TYR A 117 -1.70 18.11 19.67
N TRP A 118 -1.46 17.92 20.97
CA TRP A 118 -2.14 16.95 21.82
C TRP A 118 -3.26 17.61 22.60
N ASP A 119 -4.48 17.56 22.06
CA ASP A 119 -5.67 18.09 22.71
C ASP A 119 -6.64 16.94 22.96
N HIS A 120 -6.70 16.47 24.20
CA HIS A 120 -7.56 15.34 24.57
C HIS A 120 -9.05 15.58 24.25
N GLU A 121 -9.51 16.83 24.36
CA GLU A 121 -10.91 17.16 24.14
C GLU A 121 -11.22 17.25 22.64
N LYS A 122 -10.38 17.94 21.85
CA LYS A 122 -10.50 17.94 20.38
C LYS A 122 -10.33 16.55 19.80
N ASP A 123 -9.42 15.74 20.32
CA ASP A 123 -9.18 14.36 19.85
C ASP A 123 -10.40 13.47 20.09
N ARG A 124 -11.01 13.59 21.28
CA ARG A 124 -12.30 12.93 21.55
C ARG A 124 -13.37 13.42 20.58
N GLN A 125 -13.47 14.71 20.31
CA GLN A 125 -14.43 15.26 19.37
C GLN A 125 -14.19 14.76 17.93
N ILE A 126 -12.94 14.69 17.48
CA ILE A 126 -12.57 14.15 16.15
C ILE A 126 -13.03 12.69 16.03
N LEU A 127 -12.75 11.86 17.04
CA LEU A 127 -13.16 10.46 17.06
C LEU A 127 -14.69 10.31 17.14
N GLN A 128 -15.37 11.15 17.92
CA GLN A 128 -16.84 11.16 18.00
C GLN A 128 -17.51 11.58 16.68
N ARG A 129 -16.98 12.61 15.99
CA ARG A 129 -17.50 13.06 14.69
C ARG A 129 -17.37 11.99 13.62
N ARG A 130 -16.24 11.30 13.55
CA ARG A 130 -16.01 10.19 12.60
C ARG A 130 -17.01 9.05 12.80
N ARG A 131 -17.38 8.78 14.04
CA ARG A 131 -18.34 7.73 14.36
C ARG A 131 -19.77 8.07 13.96
N LYS A 132 -20.16 9.34 14.01
CA LYS A 132 -21.47 9.78 13.49
C LYS A 132 -21.57 9.56 11.98
N GLN A 133 -20.45 9.62 11.25
CA GLN A 133 -20.39 9.32 9.82
C GLN A 133 -20.41 7.81 9.52
N SER A 134 -19.94 6.95 10.43
CA SER A 134 -19.85 5.49 10.21
C SER A 134 -21.04 4.65 10.74
N LYS A 135 -22.10 5.27 11.27
CA LYS A 135 -23.33 4.59 11.76
C LYS A 135 -23.08 3.38 12.69
N GLN A 136 -22.24 3.47 13.73
CA GLN A 136 -22.09 2.37 14.74
C GLN A 136 -21.79 2.79 16.21
N ILE A 137 -21.91 1.82 17.14
CA ILE A 137 -22.29 1.86 18.58
C ILE A 137 -21.08 1.85 19.59
N SER A 138 -21.33 2.21 20.87
CA SER A 138 -20.45 2.29 22.09
C SER A 138 -19.37 3.39 22.23
N ARG A 139 -19.55 4.40 23.12
CA ARG A 139 -18.64 5.56 23.40
C ARG A 139 -17.14 5.17 23.43
N PRO A 140 -16.21 5.93 22.80
CA PRO A 140 -14.79 5.64 22.94
C PRO A 140 -14.33 5.99 24.36
N GLN A 141 -13.93 4.96 25.11
CA GLN A 141 -13.19 5.13 26.36
C GLN A 141 -11.76 5.59 26.02
N ALA A 142 -11.09 6.27 26.95
CA ALA A 142 -9.70 6.73 26.78
C ALA A 142 -8.72 5.58 26.43
N ASP A 143 -9.11 4.33 26.71
CA ASP A 143 -8.31 3.13 26.43
C ASP A 143 -8.71 2.40 25.13
N SER A 144 -9.54 3.01 24.29
CA SER A 144 -9.95 2.40 23.02
C SER A 144 -8.83 2.40 21.98
N MET A 145 -8.73 1.32 21.19
CA MET A 145 -7.72 1.17 20.12
C MET A 145 -7.64 2.35 19.13
N PRO A 146 -8.74 2.96 18.67
CA PRO A 146 -8.69 4.15 17.81
C PRO A 146 -8.00 5.34 18.46
N TYR A 147 -8.20 5.53 19.76
CA TYR A 147 -7.59 6.61 20.52
C TYR A 147 -6.09 6.38 20.71
N LEU A 148 -5.68 5.14 21.03
CA LEU A 148 -4.27 4.76 21.08
C LEU A 148 -3.58 4.96 19.73
N LEU A 149 -4.20 4.54 18.62
CA LEU A 149 -3.66 4.77 17.28
C LEU A 149 -3.52 6.25 16.94
N LEU A 150 -4.50 7.08 17.31
CA LEU A 150 -4.41 8.53 17.13
C LEU A 150 -3.19 9.08 17.86
N LYS A 151 -2.94 8.62 19.10
CA LYS A 151 -1.75 9.02 19.84
C LYS A 151 -0.47 8.58 19.14
N ILE A 152 -0.37 7.32 18.75
CA ILE A 152 0.84 6.81 18.05
C ILE A 152 1.11 7.61 16.77
N ARG A 153 0.08 7.95 15.99
CA ARG A 153 0.21 8.78 14.79
C ARG A 153 0.76 10.16 15.10
N LYS A 154 0.22 10.84 16.10
CA LYS A 154 0.69 12.16 16.51
C LYS A 154 2.13 12.14 17.01
N LEU A 155 2.54 11.09 17.73
CA LEU A 155 3.93 10.92 18.13
C LEU A 155 4.84 10.77 16.91
N CYS A 156 4.44 9.96 15.92
CA CYS A 156 5.20 9.82 14.68
C CYS A 156 5.34 11.16 13.95
N VAL A 157 4.27 11.96 13.90
CA VAL A 157 4.30 13.30 13.31
C VAL A 157 5.20 14.23 14.11
N PHE A 158 5.07 14.28 15.44
CA PHE A 158 5.86 15.13 16.32
C PHE A 158 7.38 14.87 16.19
N ILE A 159 7.78 13.61 16.16
CA ILE A 159 9.20 13.23 15.99
C ILE A 159 9.70 13.60 14.59
N ASN A 160 8.87 13.41 13.56
CA ASN A 160 9.26 13.63 12.17
C ASN A 160 9.09 15.09 11.70
N SER A 161 8.45 15.97 12.46
CA SER A 161 8.12 17.34 12.02
C SER A 161 9.30 18.31 12.05
N SER A 162 10.38 17.98 12.77
CA SER A 162 11.59 18.80 12.88
C SER A 162 12.86 17.93 12.85
N SER A 163 13.90 18.42 12.17
CA SER A 163 15.20 17.74 12.12
C SER A 163 15.82 17.59 13.51
N GLN A 164 15.66 18.58 14.40
CA GLN A 164 16.18 18.53 15.76
C GLN A 164 15.53 17.41 16.59
N ARG A 165 14.20 17.29 16.54
CA ARG A 165 13.48 16.23 17.26
C ARG A 165 13.84 14.85 16.72
N PHE A 166 13.92 14.74 15.40
CA PHE A 166 14.38 13.52 14.74
C PHE A 166 15.80 13.13 15.17
N GLU A 167 16.75 14.07 15.16
CA GLU A 167 18.14 13.84 15.56
C GLU A 167 18.26 13.46 17.04
N GLN A 168 17.51 14.12 17.93
CA GLN A 168 17.45 13.75 19.35
C GLN A 168 16.95 12.33 19.55
N PHE A 169 15.89 11.94 18.83
CA PHE A 169 15.34 10.58 18.88
C PHE A 169 16.34 9.53 18.37
N ILE A 170 17.15 9.86 17.36
CA ILE A 170 18.23 8.99 16.87
C ILE A 170 19.40 8.95 17.86
N HIS A 171 19.73 10.07 18.51
CA HIS A 171 20.81 10.14 19.49
C HIS A 171 20.53 9.24 20.70
N LEU A 172 19.31 9.31 21.24
CA LEU A 172 18.85 8.42 22.32
C LEU A 172 19.04 6.94 21.96
N GLN A 173 18.67 6.55 20.74
CA GLN A 173 18.87 5.18 20.26
C GLN A 173 20.35 4.79 20.22
N LYS A 174 21.25 5.70 19.80
CA LYS A 174 22.69 5.45 19.79
C LYS A 174 23.23 5.23 21.21
N GLU A 175 22.81 6.05 22.17
CA GLU A 175 23.21 5.90 23.57
C GLU A 175 22.74 4.56 24.15
N MET A 176 21.48 4.18 23.89
CA MET A 176 20.95 2.89 24.32
C MET A 176 21.73 1.71 23.71
N LEU A 177 22.10 1.79 22.41
CA LEU A 177 22.93 0.76 21.78
C LEU A 177 24.33 0.67 22.40
N GLN A 178 24.97 1.80 22.71
CA GLN A 178 26.27 1.82 23.38
C GLN A 178 26.20 1.16 24.77
N LYS A 179 25.11 1.41 25.51
CA LYS A 179 24.84 0.79 26.82
C LYS A 179 24.35 -0.65 26.73
N LYS A 180 24.14 -1.19 25.51
CA LYS A 180 23.53 -2.50 25.26
C LYS A 180 22.13 -2.65 25.88
N GLU A 181 21.40 -1.54 25.97
CA GLU A 181 20.01 -1.52 26.43
C GLU A 181 19.07 -1.90 25.28
N PRO A 182 18.12 -2.82 25.49
CA PRO A 182 17.21 -3.23 24.43
C PRO A 182 16.18 -2.14 24.14
N PHE A 183 15.73 -2.04 22.89
CA PHE A 183 14.75 -1.04 22.46
C PHE A 183 13.30 -1.42 22.82
N ALA A 184 13.04 -2.70 23.11
CA ALA A 184 11.71 -3.21 23.46
C ALA A 184 11.73 -3.98 24.79
N LYS A 185 10.61 -3.98 25.52
CA LYS A 185 10.47 -4.75 26.78
C LYS A 185 10.44 -6.25 26.55
N HIS A 186 9.79 -6.69 25.48
CA HIS A 186 9.68 -8.08 25.09
C HIS A 186 10.32 -8.29 23.72
N ARG A 187 11.25 -9.24 23.62
CA ARG A 187 11.76 -9.71 22.32
C ARG A 187 10.70 -10.61 21.69
N ARG A 188 9.76 -10.02 20.94
CA ARG A 188 8.91 -10.79 20.01
C ARG A 188 9.70 -11.36 18.83
N TRP A 189 10.81 -10.72 18.48
CA TRP A 189 11.61 -11.02 17.30
C TRP A 189 12.90 -11.74 17.73
N ASN A 190 12.83 -13.06 17.87
CA ASN A 190 14.00 -13.87 18.22
C ASN A 190 15.09 -13.69 17.15
N GLY A 191 16.31 -13.36 17.56
CA GLY A 191 17.48 -13.24 16.69
C GLY A 191 17.67 -11.89 15.97
N VAL A 192 16.71 -10.96 16.04
CA VAL A 192 16.88 -9.62 15.44
C VAL A 192 17.55 -8.69 16.45
N GLN A 193 18.77 -8.25 16.15
CA GLN A 193 19.46 -7.23 16.96
C GLN A 193 18.82 -5.86 16.79
N ASP A 194 18.81 -5.09 17.87
CA ASP A 194 18.40 -3.69 17.83
C ASP A 194 19.37 -2.89 16.96
N ARG A 195 18.80 -2.05 16.10
CA ARG A 195 19.52 -1.14 15.21
C ARG A 195 18.74 0.14 15.16
N ILE A 196 19.38 1.25 14.80
CA ILE A 196 18.70 2.55 14.70
C ILE A 196 17.49 2.44 13.76
N LEU A 197 16.33 2.91 14.23
CA LEU A 197 15.07 2.88 13.51
C LEU A 197 14.43 4.27 13.48
N ARG A 198 13.71 4.56 12.39
CA ARG A 198 12.77 5.69 12.33
C ARG A 198 11.39 5.25 12.80
N VAL A 199 10.65 6.16 13.41
CA VAL A 199 9.19 6.01 13.56
C VAL A 199 8.52 6.07 12.18
N VAL A 200 7.45 5.30 12.01
CA VAL A 200 6.75 5.18 10.72
C VAL A 200 5.30 5.58 10.95
N GLN A 201 4.84 6.64 10.29
CA GLN A 201 3.42 6.98 10.27
C GLN A 201 2.69 6.08 9.27
N ASP A 202 1.49 5.64 9.62
CA ASP A 202 0.64 4.92 8.69
C ASP A 202 0.03 5.85 7.62
N VAL A 203 -0.28 5.29 6.45
CA VAL A 203 -0.77 6.05 5.29
C VAL A 203 -1.94 5.34 4.63
N LYS A 204 -2.95 6.10 4.22
CA LYS A 204 -4.18 5.59 3.60
C LYS A 204 -3.97 4.71 2.36
N THR A 205 -2.89 4.94 1.61
CA THR A 205 -2.61 4.29 0.32
C THR A 205 -1.84 2.98 0.45
N ARG A 206 -1.20 2.72 1.59
CA ARG A 206 -0.39 1.50 1.81
C ARG A 206 -1.06 0.59 2.82
N TRP A 207 -1.51 -0.56 2.33
CA TRP A 207 -2.35 -1.52 3.04
C TRP A 207 -1.82 -2.00 4.39
N SER A 208 -0.51 -2.28 4.49
CA SER A 208 0.14 -2.74 5.72
C SER A 208 0.69 -1.60 6.59
N SER A 209 0.37 -0.35 6.29
CA SER A 209 1.02 0.78 6.97
C SER A 209 0.68 0.89 8.45
N THR A 210 -0.58 0.65 8.85
CA THR A 210 -0.98 0.65 10.27
C THR A 210 -0.32 -0.48 11.04
N THR A 211 -0.22 -1.68 10.46
CA THR A 211 0.47 -2.81 11.10
C THR A 211 1.98 -2.57 11.20
N LEU A 212 2.60 -1.99 10.16
CA LEU A 212 4.01 -1.58 10.17
C LEU A 212 4.30 -0.48 11.21
N MET A 213 3.41 0.50 11.36
CA MET A 213 3.51 1.54 12.39
C MET A 213 3.44 0.93 13.79
N LEU A 214 2.49 0.03 14.03
CA LEU A 214 2.34 -0.66 15.32
C LEU A 214 3.53 -1.57 15.64
N ASP A 215 4.02 -2.33 14.67
CA ASP A 215 5.25 -3.12 14.84
C ASP A 215 6.44 -2.21 15.17
N ARG A 216 6.59 -1.10 14.42
CA ARG A 216 7.66 -0.14 14.66
C ARG A 216 7.60 0.45 16.06
N PHE A 217 6.40 0.85 16.50
CA PHE A 217 6.14 1.37 17.82
C PHE A 217 6.50 0.34 18.90
N SER A 218 6.10 -0.92 18.73
CA SER A 218 6.43 -2.01 19.65
C SER A 218 7.94 -2.27 19.73
N ARG A 219 8.66 -2.15 18.62
CA ARG A 219 10.13 -2.32 18.57
C ARG A 219 10.89 -1.17 19.22
N LEU A 220 10.31 0.02 19.24
CA LEU A 220 10.89 1.23 19.82
C LEU A 220 10.35 1.54 21.22
N GLN A 221 9.62 0.62 21.86
CA GLN A 221 8.88 0.90 23.08
C GLN A 221 9.71 1.59 24.17
N ARG A 222 10.89 1.05 24.53
CA ARG A 222 11.75 1.63 25.58
C ARG A 222 12.39 2.94 25.15
N VAL A 223 12.71 3.08 23.86
CA VAL A 223 13.21 4.34 23.29
C VAL A 223 12.13 5.43 23.45
N ILE A 224 10.89 5.11 23.09
CA ILE A 224 9.75 6.03 23.19
C ILE A 224 9.43 6.36 24.65
N GLU A 225 9.52 5.40 25.56
CA GLU A 225 9.33 5.64 27.00
C GLU A 225 10.43 6.52 27.62
N SER A 226 11.60 6.57 26.98
CA SER A 226 12.76 7.36 27.45
C SER A 226 12.88 8.73 26.75
N TYR A 227 12.07 8.98 25.71
CA TYR A 227 12.04 10.22 24.91
C TYR A 227 10.96 11.16 25.42
#